data_AF-A0A1S4AB97-F1
#
_entry.id   AF-A0A1S4AB97-F1
#
_cell.length_a   1.000
_cell.length_b   1.000
_cell.length_c   1.000
_cell.angle_alpha   90.00
_cell.angle_beta   90.00
_cell.angle_gamma   90.00
#
_symmetry.space_group_name_H-M   'P 1'
#
loop_
_entity.id
_entity.type
_entity.pdbx_description
1 polymer ?
#
loop_
_entity_poly.entity_id
_entity_poly.type
_entity_poly.pdbx_seq_one_letter_code
_entity_poly.pdbx_strand_id
1 'polypeptide(L)'
;MSTTRIKVSKSVHLAKIENQNNRQVTFSKRRNGVFKKANELVVMTGAEVGIIVCPQGSKPYSFGHPNVNETINKYVGEERTPSPSDIDDKYVQMFRKANSRALNTRLSSLQDQLDFALKLKSKLKQMNKNVESQQEWFKGPIEKMNYTEASMLNEGLEDLLLKVKNNGTERGYGYKNGKWKAE
;
A
#
# COMPACT_ATOMS: atom_id res chain seq x y z
N MET A 1 -4.23 -30.47 -49.04
CA MET A 1 -2.84 -30.01 -48.80
C MET A 1 -2.88 -28.51 -48.58
N SER A 2 -2.50 -28.02 -47.40
CA SER A 2 -2.56 -26.59 -47.04
C SER A 2 -1.25 -25.91 -47.43
N THR A 3 -1.29 -25.02 -48.43
CA THR A 3 -0.09 -24.35 -48.96
C THR A 3 0.27 -23.16 -48.08
N THR A 4 1.30 -23.28 -47.24
CA THR A 4 1.84 -22.14 -46.47
C THR A 4 2.60 -21.21 -47.42
N ARG A 5 2.05 -20.04 -47.74
CA ARG A 5 2.77 -18.98 -48.48
C ARG A 5 3.93 -18.46 -47.63
N ILE A 6 5.17 -18.78 -48.02
CA ILE A 6 6.38 -18.20 -47.42
C ILE A 6 6.54 -16.77 -47.96
N LYS A 7 6.34 -15.76 -47.11
CA LYS A 7 6.53 -14.36 -47.48
C LYS A 7 8.01 -14.00 -47.35
N VAL A 8 8.66 -13.74 -48.49
CA VAL A 8 10.06 -13.32 -48.58
C VAL A 8 10.27 -11.96 -47.88
N SER A 9 11.40 -11.79 -47.20
CA SER A 9 11.80 -10.53 -46.56
C SER A 9 12.00 -9.44 -47.62
N LYS A 10 11.30 -8.31 -47.47
CA LYS A 10 11.53 -7.12 -48.30
C LYS A 10 12.58 -6.24 -47.63
N SER A 11 13.51 -5.70 -48.42
CA SER A 11 14.44 -4.67 -47.94
C SER A 11 13.66 -3.46 -47.44
N VAL A 12 14.11 -2.86 -46.34
CA VAL A 12 13.48 -1.69 -45.71
C VAL A 12 14.56 -0.66 -45.45
N HIS A 13 14.27 0.62 -45.71
CA HIS A 13 15.18 1.73 -45.38
C HIS A 13 15.36 1.87 -43.86
N LEU A 14 16.57 2.27 -43.43
CA LEU A 14 16.90 2.58 -42.04
C LEU A 14 16.41 3.99 -41.66
N ALA A 15 15.10 4.19 -41.76
CA ALA A 15 14.42 5.43 -41.40
C ALA A 15 13.19 5.12 -40.53
N LYS A 16 12.56 6.15 -39.97
CA LYS A 16 11.32 6.01 -39.21
C LYS A 16 10.22 5.42 -40.11
N ILE A 17 9.56 4.37 -39.63
CA ILE A 17 8.40 3.80 -40.33
C ILE A 17 7.19 4.68 -40.02
N GLU A 18 6.71 5.42 -41.02
CA GLU A 18 5.59 6.36 -40.84
C GLU A 18 4.27 5.66 -40.53
N ASN A 19 3.97 4.57 -41.26
CA ASN A 19 2.76 3.79 -41.03
C ASN A 19 2.77 3.14 -39.64
N GLN A 20 1.82 3.51 -38.79
CA GLN A 20 1.72 3.08 -37.39
C GLN A 20 1.64 1.57 -37.23
N ASN A 21 0.80 0.89 -38.02
CA ASN A 21 0.60 -0.57 -37.92
C ASN A 21 1.88 -1.31 -38.31
N ASN A 22 2.51 -0.90 -39.41
CA ASN A 22 3.78 -1.47 -39.85
C ASN A 22 4.89 -1.22 -38.83
N ARG A 23 4.92 -0.03 -38.21
CA ARG A 23 5.87 0.33 -37.16
C ARG A 23 5.68 -0.56 -35.93
N GLN A 24 4.45 -0.78 -35.47
CA GLN A 24 4.15 -1.62 -34.31
C GLN A 24 4.51 -3.10 -34.56
N VAL A 25 4.16 -3.64 -35.73
CA VAL A 25 4.50 -5.03 -36.10
C VAL A 25 6.02 -5.19 -36.22
N THR A 26 6.70 -4.22 -36.86
CA THR A 26 8.15 -4.26 -37.03
C THR A 26 8.86 -4.12 -35.69
N PHE A 27 8.38 -3.24 -34.80
CA PHE A 27 8.88 -3.10 -33.44
C PHE A 27 8.84 -4.43 -32.70
N SER A 28 7.67 -5.09 -32.67
CA SER A 28 7.50 -6.38 -31.98
C SER A 28 8.43 -7.45 -32.54
N LYS A 29 8.55 -7.56 -33.87
CA LYS A 29 9.44 -8.54 -34.52
C LYS A 29 10.91 -8.25 -34.24
N ARG A 30 11.35 -7.00 -34.39
CA ARG A 30 12.76 -6.61 -34.17
C ARG A 30 13.15 -6.74 -32.71
N ARG A 31 12.31 -6.27 -31.78
CA ARG A 31 12.53 -6.42 -30.34
C ARG A 31 12.72 -7.90 -29.97
N ASN A 32 11.81 -8.77 -30.41
CA ASN A 32 11.90 -10.19 -30.13
C ASN A 32 13.16 -10.82 -30.77
N GLY A 33 13.52 -10.42 -31.99
CA GLY A 33 14.75 -10.87 -32.64
C GLY A 33 16.01 -10.46 -31.89
N VAL A 34 16.07 -9.21 -31.43
CA VAL A 34 17.18 -8.70 -30.61
C VAL A 34 17.28 -9.47 -29.30
N PHE A 35 16.16 -9.70 -28.60
CA PHE A 35 16.16 -10.45 -27.34
C PHE A 35 16.62 -11.90 -27.54
N LYS A 36 16.20 -12.54 -28.64
CA LYS A 36 16.66 -13.89 -28.98
C LYS A 36 18.17 -13.91 -29.22
N LYS A 37 18.70 -12.94 -29.97
CA LYS A 37 20.15 -12.84 -30.22
C LYS A 37 20.95 -12.53 -28.95
N ALA A 38 20.43 -11.70 -28.07
CA ALA A 38 21.03 -11.45 -26.76
C ALA A 38 21.08 -12.74 -25.92
N ASN A 39 20.00 -13.52 -25.91
CA ASN A 39 19.98 -14.81 -25.22
C ASN A 39 20.97 -15.82 -25.81
N GLU A 40 21.06 -15.91 -27.15
CA GLU A 40 22.06 -16.75 -27.81
C GLU A 40 23.49 -16.33 -27.39
N LEU A 41 23.79 -15.03 -27.38
CA LEU A 41 25.08 -14.50 -26.95
C LEU A 41 25.39 -14.87 -25.50
N VAL A 42 24.43 -14.64 -24.59
CA VAL A 42 24.54 -14.98 -23.18
C VAL A 42 24.85 -16.46 -22.99
N VAL A 43 24.11 -17.35 -23.67
CA VAL A 43 24.31 -18.80 -23.56
C VAL A 43 25.68 -19.21 -24.09
N MET A 44 26.16 -18.59 -25.17
CA MET A 44 27.45 -18.93 -25.78
C MET A 44 28.65 -18.44 -24.97
N THR A 45 28.54 -17.29 -24.31
CA THR A 45 29.69 -16.58 -23.75
C THR A 45 29.64 -16.43 -22.22
N GLY A 46 28.49 -16.69 -21.60
CA GLY A 46 28.25 -16.36 -20.20
C GLY A 46 28.24 -14.86 -19.91
N ALA A 47 28.15 -14.00 -20.94
CA ALA A 47 28.16 -12.55 -20.76
C ALA A 47 26.93 -12.06 -19.98
N GLU A 48 27.12 -11.05 -19.14
CA GLU A 48 26.02 -10.31 -18.52
C GLU A 48 25.49 -9.27 -19.50
N VAL A 49 24.19 -9.33 -19.79
CA VAL A 49 23.57 -8.49 -20.83
C VAL A 49 22.28 -7.90 -20.31
N GLY A 50 22.11 -6.58 -20.46
CA GLY A 50 20.88 -5.85 -20.16
C GLY A 50 20.42 -5.03 -21.36
N ILE A 51 19.18 -5.21 -21.79
CA ILE A 51 18.57 -4.46 -22.91
C ILE A 51 17.25 -3.88 -22.45
N ILE A 52 17.05 -2.58 -22.69
CA ILE A 52 15.79 -1.87 -22.42
C ILE A 52 15.35 -1.18 -23.70
N VAL A 53 14.10 -1.39 -24.11
CA VAL A 53 13.52 -0.78 -25.29
C VAL A 53 12.25 -0.03 -24.89
N CYS A 54 12.23 1.28 -25.15
CA CYS A 54 11.14 2.19 -24.80
C CYS A 54 10.36 2.62 -26.06
N PRO A 55 9.19 2.02 -26.35
CA PRO A 55 8.34 2.47 -27.42
C PRO A 55 7.62 3.77 -27.02
N GLN A 56 7.32 4.64 -27.99
CA GLN A 56 6.56 5.86 -27.72
C GLN A 56 5.18 5.51 -27.13
N GLY A 57 4.87 6.06 -25.96
CA GLY A 57 3.54 5.96 -25.34
C GLY A 57 3.16 4.58 -24.77
N SER A 58 4.11 3.67 -24.55
CA SER A 58 3.81 2.37 -23.93
C SER A 58 4.88 1.96 -22.93
N LYS A 59 4.57 0.91 -22.15
CA LYS A 59 5.48 0.38 -21.13
C LYS A 59 6.77 -0.13 -21.79
N PRO A 60 7.93 0.05 -21.12
CA PRO A 60 9.20 -0.47 -21.61
C PRO A 60 9.20 -2.00 -21.66
N TYR A 61 10.04 -2.54 -22.54
CA TYR A 61 10.35 -3.96 -22.61
C TYR A 61 11.81 -4.16 -22.23
N SER A 62 12.10 -5.22 -21.48
CA SER A 62 13.46 -5.52 -21.05
C SER A 62 13.83 -6.99 -21.28
N PHE A 63 15.12 -7.20 -21.50
CA PHE A 63 15.80 -8.48 -21.41
C PHE A 63 17.01 -8.31 -20.50
N GLY A 64 17.28 -9.28 -19.63
CA GLY A 64 18.41 -9.23 -18.72
C GLY A 64 18.88 -10.62 -18.35
N HIS A 65 20.21 -10.80 -18.29
CA HIS A 65 20.84 -11.99 -17.74
C HIS A 65 21.99 -11.58 -16.81
N PRO A 66 22.03 -12.07 -15.55
CA PRO A 66 21.06 -12.97 -14.90
C PRO A 66 19.67 -12.35 -14.69
N ASN A 67 19.60 -11.06 -14.36
CA ASN A 67 18.37 -10.28 -14.46
C ASN A 67 18.67 -8.80 -14.76
N VAL A 68 17.68 -8.10 -15.32
CA VAL A 68 17.90 -6.71 -15.79
C VAL A 68 18.26 -5.75 -14.65
N ASN A 69 17.70 -5.94 -13.46
CA ASN A 69 17.95 -5.04 -12.33
C ASN A 69 19.36 -5.22 -11.76
N GLU A 70 19.86 -6.46 -11.67
CA GLU A 70 21.22 -6.78 -11.27
C GLU A 70 22.22 -6.22 -12.27
N THR A 71 21.98 -6.39 -13.57
CA THR A 71 22.83 -5.77 -14.59
C THR A 71 22.85 -4.25 -14.43
N ILE A 72 21.69 -3.60 -14.30
CA ILE A 72 21.61 -2.15 -14.06
C ILE A 72 22.37 -1.74 -12.80
N ASN A 73 22.15 -2.44 -11.68
CA ASN A 73 22.76 -2.09 -10.40
C ASN A 73 24.27 -2.21 -10.43
N LYS A 74 24.85 -3.15 -11.18
CA LYS A 74 26.30 -3.23 -11.37
C LYS A 74 26.85 -2.04 -12.14
N TYR A 75 26.16 -1.59 -13.19
CA TYR A 75 26.62 -0.48 -14.04
C TYR A 75 26.23 0.92 -13.54
N VAL A 76 25.23 1.03 -12.66
CA VAL A 76 24.73 2.29 -12.09
C VAL A 76 25.14 2.46 -10.63
N GLY A 77 25.45 1.36 -9.93
CA GLY A 77 25.91 1.35 -8.54
C GLY A 77 27.40 1.64 -8.37
N GLU A 78 28.20 1.59 -9.44
CA GLU A 78 29.46 2.33 -9.49
C GLU A 78 29.12 3.80 -9.73
N GLU A 79 29.31 4.62 -8.70
CA GLU A 79 29.19 6.07 -8.75
C GLU A 79 30.03 6.64 -9.90
N ARG A 80 29.41 6.77 -11.08
CA ARG A 80 29.86 7.79 -12.03
C ARG A 80 29.57 9.12 -11.36
N THR A 81 30.64 9.76 -10.89
CA THR A 81 30.65 11.19 -10.57
C THR A 81 29.88 11.93 -11.67
N PRO A 82 28.91 12.78 -11.32
CA PRO A 82 28.01 13.38 -12.31
C PRO A 82 28.84 14.17 -13.33
N SER A 83 28.95 13.63 -14.55
CA SER A 83 29.41 14.39 -15.69
C SER A 83 28.31 15.40 -16.04
N PRO A 84 28.61 16.69 -16.17
CA PRO A 84 27.62 17.71 -16.51
C PRO A 84 27.17 17.54 -17.96
N SER A 85 26.11 16.77 -18.18
CA SER A 85 25.37 16.77 -19.45
C SER A 85 23.88 16.61 -19.17
N ASP A 86 23.20 17.75 -19.10
CA ASP A 86 21.84 17.99 -18.57
C ASP A 86 20.66 17.32 -19.32
N ILE A 87 20.93 16.47 -20.31
CA ILE A 87 19.88 15.89 -21.17
C ILE A 87 19.55 14.45 -20.77
N ASP A 88 20.52 13.68 -20.29
CA ASP A 88 20.33 12.25 -19.99
C ASP A 88 19.60 12.03 -18.66
N ASP A 89 19.79 12.94 -17.70
CA ASP A 89 19.26 12.81 -16.35
C ASP A 89 17.73 13.02 -16.29
N LYS A 90 17.18 13.88 -17.16
CA LYS A 90 15.73 14.13 -17.23
C LYS A 90 14.96 12.89 -17.69
N TYR A 91 15.46 12.15 -18.67
CA TYR A 91 14.79 10.95 -19.18
C TYR A 91 14.90 9.78 -18.20
N VAL A 92 16.07 9.61 -17.57
CA VAL A 92 16.28 8.60 -16.51
C VAL A 92 15.40 8.91 -15.30
N GLN A 93 15.32 10.16 -14.85
CA GLN A 93 14.45 10.58 -13.76
C GLN A 93 12.96 10.46 -14.14
N MET A 94 12.55 10.85 -15.34
CA MET A 94 11.18 10.66 -15.83
C MET A 94 10.80 9.19 -15.87
N PHE A 95 11.71 8.31 -16.30
CA PHE A 95 11.50 6.87 -16.35
C PHE A 95 11.34 6.28 -14.95
N ARG A 96 12.25 6.59 -14.02
CA ARG A 96 12.15 6.19 -12.61
C ARG A 96 10.83 6.67 -11.99
N LYS A 97 10.49 7.95 -12.20
CA LYS A 97 9.26 8.55 -11.67
C LYS A 97 8.00 7.96 -12.29
N ALA A 98 8.02 7.59 -13.59
CA ALA A 98 6.89 6.96 -14.28
C ALA A 98 6.66 5.52 -13.82
N ASN A 99 7.73 4.72 -13.69
CA ASN A 99 7.64 3.33 -13.27
C ASN A 99 7.20 3.19 -11.81
N SER A 100 7.53 4.18 -10.98
CA SER A 100 7.19 4.18 -9.55
C SER A 100 5.88 4.88 -9.21
N ARG A 101 5.10 5.41 -10.18
CA ARG A 101 3.88 6.19 -9.85
C ARG A 101 2.88 5.41 -9.01
N ALA A 102 2.52 4.19 -9.45
CA ALA A 102 1.53 3.38 -8.74
C ALA A 102 2.01 2.98 -7.33
N LEU A 103 3.30 2.66 -7.19
CA LEU A 103 3.90 2.36 -5.89
C LEU A 103 3.96 3.59 -4.99
N ASN A 104 4.32 4.75 -5.52
CA ASN A 104 4.36 6.01 -4.77
C ASN A 104 2.95 6.47 -4.35
N THR A 105 1.93 6.30 -5.20
CA THR A 105 0.54 6.56 -4.83
C THR A 105 0.09 5.62 -3.71
N ARG A 106 0.44 4.33 -3.80
CA ARG A 106 0.11 3.36 -2.73
C ARG A 106 0.84 3.68 -1.43
N LEU A 107 2.12 4.07 -1.49
CA LEU A 107 2.89 4.50 -0.33
C LEU A 107 2.27 5.73 0.31
N SER A 108 1.92 6.76 -0.47
CA SER A 108 1.25 7.96 0.04
C SER A 108 -0.07 7.60 0.73
N SER A 109 -0.91 6.78 0.10
CA SER A 109 -2.17 6.36 0.70
C SER A 109 -2.00 5.55 1.99
N LEU A 110 -0.98 4.68 2.06
CA LEU A 110 -0.65 3.95 3.28
C LEU A 110 -0.12 4.87 4.38
N GLN A 111 0.66 5.90 4.00
CA GLN A 111 1.13 6.92 4.92
C GLN A 111 -0.05 7.69 5.52
N ASP A 112 -0.98 8.14 4.68
CA ASP A 112 -2.20 8.86 5.11
C ASP A 112 -3.06 7.99 6.04
N GLN A 113 -3.19 6.69 5.73
CA GLN A 113 -3.91 5.74 6.59
C GLN A 113 -3.24 5.56 7.95
N LEU A 114 -1.90 5.46 7.99
CA LEU A 114 -1.15 5.34 9.22
C LEU A 114 -1.30 6.60 10.09
N ASP A 115 -1.17 7.78 9.50
CA ASP A 115 -1.32 9.05 10.20
C ASP A 115 -2.74 9.22 10.78
N PHE A 116 -3.75 8.82 10.01
CA PHE A 116 -5.14 8.78 10.49
C PHE A 116 -5.32 7.81 11.67
N ALA A 117 -4.78 6.59 11.55
CA ALA A 117 -4.85 5.59 12.61
C ALA A 117 -4.14 6.05 13.89
N LEU A 118 -2.98 6.70 13.78
CA LEU A 118 -2.26 7.28 14.92
C LEU A 118 -3.05 8.41 15.59
N LYS A 119 -3.71 9.26 14.80
CA LYS A 119 -4.59 10.32 15.31
C LYS A 119 -5.82 9.76 16.03
N LEU A 120 -6.42 8.68 15.52
CA LEU A 120 -7.50 8.00 16.23
C LEU A 120 -7.02 7.38 17.54
N LYS A 121 -5.84 6.73 17.52
CA LYS A 121 -5.24 6.13 18.72
C LYS A 121 -4.99 7.17 19.82
N SER A 122 -4.46 8.34 19.47
CA SER A 122 -4.22 9.40 20.45
C SER A 122 -5.53 9.96 21.03
N LYS A 123 -6.55 10.15 20.18
CA LYS A 123 -7.89 10.57 20.61
C LYS A 123 -8.55 9.54 21.53
N LEU A 124 -8.47 8.24 21.21
CA LEU A 124 -8.96 7.16 22.06
C LEU A 124 -8.23 7.12 23.40
N LYS A 125 -6.90 7.28 23.40
CA LYS A 125 -6.11 7.34 24.64
C LYS A 125 -6.55 8.51 25.54
N GLN A 126 -6.84 9.67 24.96
CA GLN A 126 -7.33 10.83 25.69
C GLN A 126 -8.74 10.59 26.25
N MET A 127 -9.65 10.04 25.44
CA MET A 127 -11.00 9.69 25.91
C MET A 127 -10.95 8.65 27.02
N ASN A 128 -10.13 7.62 26.88
CA ASN A 128 -9.96 6.59 27.91
C ASN A 128 -9.43 7.18 29.21
N LYS A 129 -8.42 8.05 29.15
CA LYS A 129 -7.92 8.76 30.34
C LYS A 129 -9.01 9.61 31.01
N ASN A 130 -9.83 10.30 30.22
CA ASN A 130 -10.93 11.10 30.76
C ASN A 130 -11.99 10.22 31.44
N VAL A 131 -12.34 9.07 30.84
CA VAL A 131 -13.28 8.10 31.42
C VAL A 131 -12.69 7.47 32.69
N GLU A 132 -11.42 7.10 32.68
CA GLU A 132 -10.72 6.59 33.86
C GLU A 132 -10.73 7.61 35.00
N SER A 133 -10.38 8.87 34.74
CA SER A 133 -10.47 9.94 35.75
C SER A 133 -11.90 10.18 36.24
N GLN A 134 -12.91 10.07 35.38
CA GLN A 134 -14.32 10.15 35.79
C GLN A 134 -14.79 8.93 36.60
N GLN A 135 -14.13 7.78 36.48
CA GLN A 135 -14.48 6.56 37.21
C GLN A 135 -13.57 6.29 38.41
N GLU A 136 -12.47 7.01 38.57
CA GLU A 136 -11.49 6.81 39.65
C GLU A 136 -12.02 7.28 41.01
N TRP A 137 -12.83 8.34 41.04
CA TRP A 137 -13.25 8.95 42.31
C TRP A 137 -14.09 8.02 43.20
N PHE A 138 -14.85 7.07 42.62
CA PHE A 138 -15.61 6.07 43.39
C PHE A 138 -14.89 4.71 43.57
N LYS A 139 -13.68 4.54 43.01
CA LYS A 139 -12.87 3.32 43.18
C LYS A 139 -11.95 3.36 44.40
N GLY A 140 -11.81 4.53 45.04
CA GLY A 140 -11.02 4.71 46.26
C GLY A 140 -11.72 4.20 47.54
N PRO A 141 -11.02 4.14 48.68
CA PRO A 141 -11.63 3.79 49.97
C PRO A 141 -12.74 4.78 50.34
N ILE A 142 -13.89 4.25 50.78
CA ILE A 142 -15.09 5.05 51.11
C ILE A 142 -14.79 6.06 52.21
N GLU A 143 -13.90 5.74 53.14
CA GLU A 143 -13.52 6.58 54.27
C GLU A 143 -12.80 7.88 53.86
N LYS A 144 -12.29 7.95 52.63
CA LYS A 144 -11.58 9.12 52.10
C LYS A 144 -12.46 10.03 51.23
N MET A 145 -13.72 9.67 51.05
CA MET A 145 -14.66 10.36 50.16
C MET A 145 -15.22 11.62 50.82
N ASN A 146 -15.29 12.74 50.09
CA ASN A 146 -15.92 13.96 50.61
C ASN A 146 -17.46 13.89 50.51
N TYR A 147 -18.16 14.82 51.16
CA TYR A 147 -19.63 14.82 51.20
C TYR A 147 -20.27 14.84 49.80
N THR A 148 -19.74 15.65 48.88
CA THR A 148 -20.27 15.78 47.53
C THR A 148 -20.12 14.47 46.74
N GLU A 149 -18.95 13.86 46.82
CA GLU A 149 -18.68 12.56 46.20
C GLU A 149 -19.58 11.46 46.80
N ALA A 150 -19.72 11.41 48.12
CA ALA A 150 -20.57 10.43 48.79
C ALA A 150 -22.05 10.60 48.40
N SER A 151 -22.53 11.84 48.29
CA SER A 151 -23.90 12.15 47.83
C SER A 151 -24.13 11.69 46.39
N MET A 152 -23.19 11.98 45.48
CA MET A 152 -23.27 11.55 44.08
C MET A 152 -23.26 10.03 43.94
N LEU A 153 -22.47 9.32 44.76
CA LEU A 153 -22.45 7.86 44.76
C LEU A 153 -23.77 7.28 45.26
N ASN A 154 -24.35 7.85 46.32
CA ASN A 154 -25.63 7.40 46.87
C ASN A 154 -26.77 7.55 45.85
N GLU A 155 -26.89 8.72 45.21
CA GLU A 155 -27.88 8.97 44.16
C GLU A 155 -27.75 7.96 43.00
N GLY A 156 -26.52 7.68 42.57
CA GLY A 156 -26.26 6.69 41.52
C GLY A 156 -26.66 5.27 41.90
N LEU A 157 -26.43 4.87 43.15
CA LEU A 157 -26.84 3.55 43.66
C LEU A 157 -28.37 3.44 43.78
N GLU A 158 -29.05 4.50 44.19
CA GLU A 158 -30.51 4.55 44.28
C GLU A 158 -31.17 4.41 42.89
N ASP A 159 -30.67 5.14 41.89
CA ASP A 159 -31.13 5.02 40.50
C ASP A 159 -30.88 3.61 39.94
N LEU A 160 -29.71 3.02 40.20
CA LEU A 160 -29.40 1.64 39.81
C LEU A 160 -30.38 0.66 40.48
N LEU A 161 -30.61 0.79 41.78
CA LEU A 161 -31.57 -0.04 42.52
C LEU A 161 -32.98 0.07 41.92
N LEU A 162 -33.41 1.27 41.51
CA LEU A 162 -34.69 1.47 40.86
C LEU A 162 -34.77 0.76 39.50
N LYS A 163 -33.74 0.89 38.66
CA LYS A 163 -33.66 0.20 37.37
C LYS A 163 -33.70 -1.32 37.51
N VAL A 164 -32.95 -1.87 38.48
CA VAL A 164 -32.95 -3.31 38.75
C VAL A 164 -34.33 -3.75 39.27
N LYS A 165 -34.96 -2.99 40.17
CA LYS A 165 -36.34 -3.23 40.64
C LYS A 165 -37.33 -3.33 39.48
N ASN A 166 -37.34 -2.34 38.60
CA ASN A 166 -38.25 -2.28 37.45
C ASN A 166 -38.05 -3.49 36.50
N ASN A 167 -36.80 -3.82 36.17
CA ASN A 167 -36.47 -4.96 35.32
C ASN A 167 -36.90 -6.30 35.96
N GLY A 168 -36.75 -6.45 37.27
CA GLY A 168 -37.23 -7.62 37.99
C GLY A 168 -38.75 -7.75 37.94
N THR A 169 -39.49 -6.65 38.15
CA THR A 169 -40.96 -6.63 38.03
C THR A 169 -41.43 -6.98 36.63
N GLU A 170 -40.78 -6.46 35.58
CA GLU A 170 -41.05 -6.81 34.18
C GLU A 170 -40.87 -8.32 33.90
N ARG A 171 -40.03 -8.99 34.68
CA ARG A 171 -39.75 -10.43 34.58
C ARG A 171 -40.56 -11.28 35.56
N GLY A 172 -41.53 -10.71 36.28
CA GLY A 172 -42.38 -11.43 37.22
C GLY A 172 -41.73 -11.72 38.58
N TYR A 173 -40.72 -10.94 38.98
CA TYR A 173 -40.11 -11.01 40.31
C TYR A 173 -40.50 -9.80 41.17
N GLY A 174 -41.02 -10.05 42.36
CA GLY A 174 -41.30 -9.04 43.37
C GLY A 174 -40.13 -8.83 44.33
N TYR A 175 -39.79 -7.58 44.65
CA TYR A 175 -38.78 -7.24 45.67
C TYR A 175 -39.45 -6.85 46.99
N LYS A 176 -39.37 -7.70 48.01
CA LYS A 176 -39.96 -7.47 49.35
C LYS A 176 -38.97 -7.81 50.45
N ASN A 177 -38.92 -6.98 51.50
CA ASN A 177 -38.05 -7.14 52.67
C ASN A 177 -36.56 -7.35 52.32
N GLY A 178 -36.06 -6.62 51.32
CA GLY A 178 -34.67 -6.72 50.89
C GLY A 178 -34.32 -8.00 50.13
N LYS A 179 -35.31 -8.80 49.70
CA LYS A 179 -35.10 -10.03 48.93
C LYS A 179 -35.98 -10.08 47.69
N TRP A 180 -35.42 -10.62 46.60
CA TRP A 180 -36.15 -10.98 45.40
C TRP A 180 -36.97 -12.24 45.64
N LYS A 181 -38.22 -12.23 45.20
CA LYS A 181 -39.13 -13.36 45.21
C LYS A 181 -39.72 -13.51 43.81
N ALA A 182 -39.81 -14.74 43.31
CA ALA A 182 -40.67 -15.01 42.17
C ALA A 182 -42.13 -14.78 42.61
N GLU A 183 -42.92 -14.10 41.79
CA GLU A 183 -44.37 -14.03 41.98
C GLU A 183 -45.05 -15.36 41.64
#